data_AF-A0A967T2P7-F1
#
_entry.id   AF-A0A967T2P7-F1
#
_cell.length_a   1.000
_cell.length_b   1.000
_cell.length_c   1.000
_cell.angle_alpha   90.00
_cell.angle_beta   90.00
_cell.angle_gamma   90.00
#
_symmetry.space_group_name_H-M   'P 1'
#
loop_
_entity.id
_entity.type
_entity.pdbx_description
1 polymer ?
#
loop_
_entity_poly.entity_id
_entity_poly.type
_entity_poly.pdbx_seq_one_letter_code
_entity_poly.pdbx_strand_id
1 'polypeptide(L)'
;AVWQYEGLYYDFDFTRGLTFNDIDNDLDLDMFVGFWDQGVAQFENIGTPDSAQWHLASLDAFTIDVGDYSNPSFVDIDDDGLLEMFITRGLRNVSGFESIWFYENDGSPSAPKWTLVSTYFDSITYPEMSGPSFVDIDNDGDYDMFLGNLPGGILFHENFGNPASPQFSQNGQIVLTLYDRIYLHPAFVDIDADGDYDMFISERDAFSGYDPLLHYYRNDGDAYQ
;
A
#
# COMPACT_ATOMS: atom_id res chain seq x y z
N ALA A 1 17.36 -19.84 -10.59
CA ALA A 1 17.56 -19.46 -9.19
C ALA A 1 17.66 -20.73 -8.34
N VAL A 2 18.60 -20.79 -7.39
CA VAL A 2 18.60 -21.81 -6.32
C VAL A 2 18.01 -21.10 -5.11
N TRP A 3 16.84 -21.54 -4.66
CA TRP A 3 16.20 -20.97 -3.47
C TRP A 3 16.80 -21.64 -2.23
N GLN A 4 17.22 -20.83 -1.27
CA GLN A 4 17.69 -21.28 0.04
C GLN A 4 16.77 -20.72 1.11
N TYR A 5 16.26 -21.59 1.97
CA TYR A 5 15.46 -21.16 3.12
C TYR A 5 16.39 -20.85 4.29
N GLU A 6 16.41 -19.59 4.73
CA GLU A 6 17.29 -19.10 5.81
C GLU A 6 16.61 -19.09 7.20
N GLY A 7 15.47 -19.79 7.36
CA GLY A 7 14.92 -20.05 8.70
C GLY A 7 14.07 -18.94 9.32
N LEU A 8 13.71 -17.89 8.59
CA LEU A 8 12.73 -16.91 9.08
C LEU A 8 11.35 -17.59 9.16
N TYR A 9 10.82 -17.74 10.39
CA TYR A 9 9.48 -18.27 10.63
C TYR A 9 8.85 -17.53 11.80
N TYR A 10 7.69 -16.92 11.54
CA TYR A 10 6.81 -16.37 12.54
C TYR A 10 5.39 -16.85 12.25
N ASP A 11 4.72 -17.33 13.28
CA ASP A 11 3.33 -17.75 13.18
C ASP A 11 2.44 -16.55 13.51
N PHE A 12 1.84 -15.97 12.46
CA PHE A 12 1.04 -14.75 12.57
C PHE A 12 -0.46 -14.98 12.38
N ASP A 13 -0.92 -16.23 12.36
CA ASP A 13 -2.29 -16.69 12.09
C ASP A 13 -2.89 -16.23 10.73
N PHE A 14 -2.83 -14.93 10.37
CA PHE A 14 -3.33 -14.36 9.12
C PHE A 14 -2.59 -13.07 8.69
N THR A 15 -1.66 -13.17 7.74
CA THR A 15 -1.03 -12.01 7.07
C THR A 15 -1.87 -11.52 5.89
N ARG A 16 -1.82 -10.22 5.60
CA ARG A 16 -2.63 -9.53 4.60
C ARG A 16 -1.82 -8.74 3.58
N GLY A 17 -0.78 -8.06 4.04
CA GLY A 17 0.12 -7.27 3.19
C GLY A 17 1.56 -7.55 3.57
N LEU A 18 2.44 -7.47 2.56
CA LEU A 18 3.87 -7.57 2.74
C LEU A 18 4.50 -6.51 1.84
N THR A 19 5.28 -5.61 2.41
CA THR A 19 6.01 -4.57 1.66
C THR A 19 7.44 -4.46 2.18
N PHE A 20 8.33 -4.01 1.30
CA PHE A 20 9.75 -3.86 1.56
C PHE A 20 10.18 -2.45 1.18
N ASN A 21 10.78 -1.72 2.11
CA ASN A 21 11.22 -0.34 1.90
C ASN A 21 12.52 -0.11 2.67
N ASP A 22 13.42 0.70 2.13
CA ASP A 22 14.59 1.21 2.85
C ASP A 22 14.10 2.34 3.77
N ILE A 23 13.67 2.02 5.00
CA ILE A 23 13.00 3.00 5.87
C ILE A 23 14.00 3.81 6.69
N ASP A 24 15.22 3.31 6.85
CA ASP A 24 16.29 3.94 7.61
C ASP A 24 17.49 4.41 6.73
N ASN A 25 17.30 4.41 5.40
CA ASN A 25 18.25 4.90 4.40
C ASN A 25 19.64 4.28 4.51
N ASP A 26 19.71 3.02 4.92
CA ASP A 26 20.96 2.27 5.05
C ASP A 26 21.32 1.47 3.78
N LEU A 27 20.49 1.61 2.74
CA LEU A 27 20.54 0.97 1.43
C LEU A 27 20.09 -0.49 1.41
N ASP A 28 19.59 -0.99 2.53
CA ASP A 28 18.96 -2.29 2.60
C ASP A 28 17.44 -2.18 2.83
N LEU A 29 16.72 -3.28 2.61
CA LEU A 29 15.25 -3.24 2.66
C LEU A 29 14.75 -3.81 3.98
N ASP A 30 13.93 -3.02 4.66
CA ASP A 30 13.15 -3.44 5.81
C ASP A 30 11.81 -4.02 5.39
N MET A 31 11.26 -4.90 6.23
CA MET A 31 10.04 -5.63 5.92
C MET A 31 8.88 -5.21 6.82
N PHE A 32 7.74 -4.91 6.20
CA PHE A 32 6.50 -4.58 6.89
C PHE A 32 5.41 -5.58 6.54
N VAL A 33 4.75 -6.13 7.57
CA VAL A 33 3.73 -7.16 7.43
C VAL A 33 2.42 -6.68 8.00
N GLY A 34 1.39 -6.51 7.17
CA GLY A 34 0.03 -6.23 7.61
C GLY A 34 -0.70 -7.50 8.03
N PHE A 35 -1.53 -7.41 9.06
CA PHE A 35 -2.28 -8.54 9.62
C PHE A 35 -3.79 -8.42 9.44
N TRP A 36 -4.47 -9.54 9.64
CA TRP A 36 -5.92 -9.52 9.68
C TRP A 36 -6.47 -8.73 10.86
N ASP A 37 -5.93 -8.87 12.09
CA ASP A 37 -6.53 -8.32 13.33
C ASP A 37 -5.52 -7.62 14.27
N GLN A 38 -4.26 -7.49 13.86
CA GLN A 38 -3.15 -7.12 14.75
C GLN A 38 -2.35 -5.90 14.28
N GLY A 39 -2.83 -5.19 13.26
CA GLY A 39 -2.11 -4.04 12.71
C GLY A 39 -1.00 -4.42 11.75
N VAL A 40 0.18 -3.84 11.94
CA VAL A 40 1.37 -4.06 11.09
C VAL A 40 2.52 -4.56 11.98
N ALA A 41 3.47 -5.33 11.46
CA ALA A 41 4.76 -5.61 12.11
C ALA A 41 5.89 -5.04 11.27
N GLN A 42 6.91 -4.51 11.93
CA GLN A 42 8.14 -4.03 11.30
C GLN A 42 9.30 -4.97 11.65
N PHE A 43 10.01 -5.41 10.63
CA PHE A 43 11.26 -6.14 10.74
C PHE A 43 12.35 -5.30 10.12
N GLU A 44 13.29 -4.88 10.95
CA GLU A 44 14.52 -4.21 10.52
C GLU A 44 15.47 -5.25 9.96
N ASN A 45 16.06 -4.97 8.82
CA ASN A 45 17.19 -5.74 8.34
C ASN A 45 18.48 -5.15 8.93
N ILE A 46 18.93 -5.71 10.05
CA ILE A 46 20.18 -5.29 10.72
C ILE A 46 21.45 -5.80 10.00
N GLY A 47 21.32 -6.17 8.73
CA GLY A 47 22.30 -6.91 7.94
C GLY A 47 22.95 -6.04 6.88
N THR A 48 22.80 -6.48 5.63
CA THR A 48 23.24 -5.78 4.41
C THR A 48 22.31 -6.19 3.27
N PRO A 49 22.29 -5.47 2.13
CA PRO A 49 21.45 -5.83 0.99
C PRO A 49 21.70 -7.25 0.44
N ASP A 50 22.94 -7.72 0.55
CA ASP A 50 23.37 -9.04 0.05
C ASP A 50 23.20 -10.16 1.08
N SER A 51 22.95 -9.84 2.35
CA SER A 51 22.90 -10.79 3.46
C SER A 51 21.99 -10.28 4.57
N ALA A 52 20.68 -10.31 4.30
CA ALA A 52 19.68 -9.80 5.23
C ALA A 52 19.70 -10.55 6.59
N GLN A 53 19.57 -9.81 7.68
CA GLN A 53 19.42 -10.31 9.03
C GLN A 53 18.21 -9.65 9.69
N TRP A 54 17.12 -10.41 9.81
CA TRP A 54 15.86 -9.84 10.29
C TRP A 54 15.81 -9.73 11.81
N HIS A 55 15.61 -8.51 12.30
CA HIS A 55 15.30 -8.19 13.68
C HIS A 55 13.86 -7.67 13.77
N LEU A 56 13.05 -8.26 14.65
CA LEU A 56 11.75 -7.68 14.96
C LEU A 56 11.97 -6.41 15.80
N ALA A 57 12.06 -5.26 15.13
CA ALA A 57 12.44 -3.98 15.73
C ALA A 57 11.43 -3.50 16.77
N SER A 58 10.13 -3.73 16.51
CA SER A 58 9.09 -3.32 17.43
C SER A 58 7.89 -4.27 17.40
N LEU A 59 7.46 -4.67 18.60
CA LEU A 59 6.11 -5.18 18.87
C LEU A 59 5.14 -4.04 19.23
N ASP A 60 5.54 -2.78 19.31
CA ASP A 60 4.62 -1.68 19.63
C ASP A 60 3.61 -1.43 18.50
N ALA A 61 3.84 -2.01 17.33
CA ALA A 61 2.86 -2.09 16.27
C ALA A 61 1.63 -2.98 16.61
N PHE A 62 1.67 -3.71 17.75
CA PHE A 62 0.47 -4.29 18.40
C PHE A 62 -0.44 -3.24 19.07
N THR A 63 -0.03 -1.97 19.19
CA THR A 63 -0.90 -0.88 19.69
C THR A 63 -1.37 0.09 18.61
N ILE A 64 -0.94 -0.10 17.36
CA ILE A 64 -1.69 0.41 16.21
C ILE A 64 -2.78 -0.62 15.91
N ASP A 65 -3.78 -0.68 16.81
CA ASP A 65 -5.04 -1.37 16.52
C ASP A 65 -5.80 -0.53 15.47
N VAL A 66 -5.38 -0.70 14.21
CA VAL A 66 -6.09 -0.26 13.01
C VAL A 66 -7.27 -1.18 12.69
N GLY A 67 -7.66 -2.12 13.56
CA GLY A 67 -8.79 -3.00 13.34
C GLY A 67 -8.48 -4.11 12.34
N ASP A 68 -9.50 -4.53 11.60
CA ASP A 68 -9.32 -5.66 10.68
C ASP A 68 -8.69 -5.19 9.34
N TYR A 69 -8.00 -6.10 8.64
CA TYR A 69 -7.54 -5.93 7.25
C TYR A 69 -6.45 -4.86 7.03
N SER A 70 -5.40 -4.92 7.83
CA SER A 70 -4.25 -4.02 7.68
C SER A 70 -3.43 -4.35 6.44
N ASN A 71 -3.29 -3.38 5.54
CA ASN A 71 -2.43 -3.46 4.37
C ASN A 71 -1.57 -2.19 4.35
N PRO A 72 -0.30 -2.26 4.79
CA PRO A 72 0.57 -1.09 4.82
C PRO A 72 1.05 -0.74 3.42
N SER A 73 1.10 0.56 3.14
CA SER A 73 1.70 1.17 1.96
C SER A 73 2.58 2.34 2.39
N PHE A 74 3.63 2.60 1.64
CA PHE A 74 4.62 3.63 1.95
C PHE A 74 4.89 4.49 0.73
N VAL A 75 4.97 5.80 0.95
CA VAL A 75 5.30 6.79 -0.07
C VAL A 75 5.79 8.05 0.67
N ASP A 76 6.75 8.75 0.09
CA ASP A 76 7.14 10.10 0.50
C ASP A 76 6.07 11.06 -0.06
N ILE A 77 4.98 11.21 0.68
CA ILE A 77 3.79 11.91 0.19
C ILE A 77 4.01 13.43 0.19
N ASP A 78 4.92 13.91 1.03
CA ASP A 78 5.18 15.33 1.21
C ASP A 78 6.53 15.87 0.68
N ASP A 79 7.29 15.01 -0.01
CA ASP A 79 8.59 15.30 -0.65
C ASP A 79 9.61 15.86 0.36
N ASP A 80 9.55 15.36 1.60
CA ASP A 80 10.49 15.72 2.67
C ASP A 80 11.70 14.76 2.74
N GLY A 81 11.66 13.67 1.96
CA GLY A 81 12.68 12.64 1.90
C GLY A 81 12.49 11.50 2.90
N LEU A 82 11.37 11.46 3.62
CA LEU A 82 10.97 10.39 4.52
C LEU A 82 9.75 9.67 3.95
N LEU A 83 9.67 8.35 4.13
CA LEU A 83 8.47 7.61 3.73
C LEU A 83 7.41 7.68 4.83
N GLU A 84 6.20 8.07 4.45
CA GLU A 84 5.03 7.99 5.31
C GLU A 84 4.38 6.61 5.23
N MET A 85 3.54 6.29 6.22
CA MET A 85 2.84 5.01 6.28
C MET A 85 1.33 5.19 6.21
N PHE A 86 0.73 4.50 5.24
CA PHE A 86 -0.71 4.43 5.04
C PHE A 86 -1.20 3.02 5.32
N ILE A 87 -2.21 2.87 6.17
CA ILE A 87 -2.73 1.57 6.57
C ILE A 87 -4.23 1.53 6.37
N THR A 88 -4.70 0.51 5.67
CA THR A 88 -6.13 0.25 5.50
C THR A 88 -6.76 -0.28 6.77
N ARG A 89 -7.95 0.21 7.09
CA ARG A 89 -8.78 -0.26 8.20
C ARG A 89 -10.14 -0.70 7.71
N GLY A 90 -10.47 -1.96 7.94
CA GLY A 90 -11.82 -2.49 7.87
C GLY A 90 -12.50 -2.55 9.25
N LEU A 91 -13.80 -2.25 9.28
CA LEU A 91 -14.63 -2.43 10.48
C LEU A 91 -15.37 -3.77 10.41
N ARG A 92 -15.06 -4.68 11.34
CA ARG A 92 -15.79 -5.95 11.50
C ARG A 92 -17.29 -5.71 11.69
N ASN A 93 -18.10 -6.48 10.94
CA ASN A 93 -19.54 -6.61 11.16
C ASN A 93 -20.35 -5.29 11.10
N VAL A 94 -19.77 -4.22 10.55
CA VAL A 94 -20.48 -2.98 10.23
C VAL A 94 -20.53 -2.89 8.72
N SER A 95 -21.72 -2.74 8.16
CA SER A 95 -21.86 -2.25 6.78
C SER A 95 -21.49 -0.78 6.82
N GLY A 96 -20.27 -0.47 6.42
CA GLY A 96 -19.74 0.88 6.54
C GLY A 96 -18.27 0.88 6.13
N PHE A 97 -17.97 1.78 5.22
CA PHE A 97 -16.74 1.93 4.47
C PHE A 97 -15.45 1.76 5.29
N GLU A 98 -14.45 1.18 4.64
CA GLU A 98 -13.06 1.19 5.05
C GLU A 98 -12.49 2.61 5.07
N SER A 99 -11.51 2.84 5.94
CA SER A 99 -10.76 4.09 6.02
C SER A 99 -9.26 3.85 5.88
N ILE A 100 -8.52 4.92 5.61
CA ILE A 100 -7.06 4.91 5.58
C ILE A 100 -6.58 5.65 6.82
N TRP A 101 -5.74 4.97 7.60
CA TRP A 101 -4.99 5.58 8.69
C TRP A 101 -3.66 6.05 8.15
N PHE A 102 -3.31 7.30 8.47
CA PHE A 102 -2.12 7.97 7.99
C PHE A 102 -1.19 8.26 9.17
N TYR A 103 0.02 7.75 9.07
CA TYR A 103 1.11 7.96 10.01
C TYR A 103 2.23 8.73 9.31
N GLU A 104 2.59 9.87 9.86
CA GLU A 104 3.71 10.68 9.44
C GLU A 104 5.00 10.15 10.06
N ASN A 105 6.08 10.12 9.28
CA ASN A 105 7.42 9.83 9.79
C ASN A 105 8.08 11.12 10.28
N ASP A 106 7.77 11.56 11.51
CA ASP A 106 8.34 12.79 12.09
C ASP A 106 9.73 12.57 12.73
N GLY A 107 10.45 11.56 12.25
CA GLY A 107 11.72 11.09 12.79
C GLY A 107 12.93 11.67 12.06
N SER A 108 13.83 10.77 11.64
CA SER A 108 14.97 11.09 10.80
C SER A 108 15.20 9.98 9.79
N PRO A 109 15.97 10.23 8.71
CA PRO A 109 16.24 9.23 7.68
C PRO A 109 16.76 7.90 8.20
N SER A 110 17.42 7.86 9.37
CA SER A 110 18.02 6.65 9.98
C SER A 110 17.36 6.21 11.28
N ALA A 111 16.24 6.82 11.66
CA ALA A 111 15.50 6.50 12.87
C ALA A 111 14.06 6.99 12.69
N PRO A 112 13.22 6.22 11.97
CA PRO A 112 11.85 6.60 11.72
C PRO A 112 11.06 6.74 13.01
N LYS A 113 10.11 7.68 13.04
CA LYS A 113 9.22 7.91 14.18
C LYS A 113 7.81 8.11 13.67
N TRP A 114 6.91 7.21 14.07
CA TRP A 114 5.55 7.21 13.57
C TRP A 114 4.61 8.03 14.46
N THR A 115 4.00 9.05 13.88
CA THR A 115 2.96 9.86 14.53
C THR A 115 1.64 9.69 13.79
N LEU A 116 0.59 9.24 14.49
CA LEU A 116 -0.76 9.14 13.90
C LEU A 116 -1.31 10.53 13.62
N VAL A 117 -1.52 10.85 12.33
CA VAL A 117 -2.08 12.14 11.89
C VAL A 117 -3.58 12.04 11.67
N SER A 118 -4.05 10.99 11.01
CA SER A 118 -5.47 10.80 10.71
C SER A 118 -5.88 9.33 10.73
N THR A 119 -7.13 9.07 11.14
CA THR A 119 -7.79 7.75 11.02
C THR A 119 -8.78 7.69 9.83
N TYR A 120 -8.90 8.81 9.12
CA TYR A 120 -9.72 9.02 7.92
C TYR A 120 -8.96 9.97 6.99
N PHE A 121 -7.89 9.46 6.37
CA PHE A 121 -7.07 10.24 5.45
C PHE A 121 -7.94 10.87 4.35
N ASP A 122 -7.86 12.19 4.24
CA ASP A 122 -8.64 13.07 3.38
C ASP A 122 -10.15 12.79 3.28
N SER A 123 -10.74 12.25 4.35
CA SER A 123 -12.15 11.80 4.38
C SER A 123 -12.49 10.73 3.33
N ILE A 124 -11.48 10.03 2.81
CA ILE A 124 -11.63 8.99 1.80
C ILE A 124 -12.19 7.73 2.46
N THR A 125 -13.26 7.24 1.86
CA THR A 125 -13.97 6.04 2.29
C THR A 125 -14.24 5.18 1.07
N TYR A 126 -13.89 3.91 1.14
CA TYR A 126 -14.06 2.95 0.04
C TYR A 126 -14.62 1.64 0.61
N PRO A 127 -15.22 0.77 -0.21
CA PRO A 127 -15.95 -0.41 0.26
C PRO A 127 -15.10 -1.71 0.18
N GLU A 128 -13.78 -1.61 0.08
CA GLU A 128 -12.88 -2.76 -0.13
C GLU A 128 -11.68 -2.77 0.84
N MET A 129 -11.00 -3.91 0.92
CA MET A 129 -9.93 -4.21 1.88
C MET A 129 -8.54 -4.22 1.24
N SER A 130 -8.33 -3.34 0.25
CA SER A 130 -7.09 -3.26 -0.51
C SER A 130 -6.27 -2.05 -0.11
N GLY A 131 -4.97 -2.25 0.11
CA GLY A 131 -3.99 -1.18 0.35
C GLY A 131 -4.05 -0.09 -0.72
N PRO A 132 -3.86 1.20 -0.36
CA PRO A 132 -3.62 2.24 -1.37
C PRO A 132 -2.32 1.93 -2.11
N SER A 133 -2.34 2.13 -3.42
CA SER A 133 -1.14 2.25 -4.24
C SER A 133 -0.94 3.71 -4.59
N PHE A 134 0.31 4.17 -4.52
CA PHE A 134 0.68 5.53 -4.88
C PHE A 134 1.58 5.53 -6.11
N VAL A 135 1.35 6.47 -7.03
CA VAL A 135 2.16 6.69 -8.23
C VAL A 135 1.89 8.10 -8.76
N ASP A 136 2.91 8.77 -9.24
CA ASP A 136 2.76 10.01 -10.02
C ASP A 136 2.29 9.64 -11.44
N ILE A 137 0.97 9.54 -11.67
CA ILE A 137 0.43 9.01 -12.92
C ILE A 137 0.37 10.06 -14.03
N ASP A 138 0.30 11.34 -13.69
CA ASP A 138 0.22 12.45 -14.62
C ASP A 138 1.55 13.21 -14.82
N ASN A 139 2.60 12.79 -14.09
CA ASN A 139 3.98 13.28 -14.17
C ASN A 139 4.10 14.76 -13.80
N ASP A 140 3.33 15.19 -12.80
CA ASP A 140 3.37 16.54 -12.27
C ASP A 140 4.29 16.71 -11.04
N GLY A 141 4.83 15.58 -10.56
CA GLY A 141 5.79 15.51 -9.46
C GLY A 141 5.15 15.29 -8.09
N ASP A 142 3.85 14.99 -8.03
CA ASP A 142 3.20 14.55 -6.80
C ASP A 142 2.55 13.16 -6.95
N TYR A 143 2.30 12.48 -5.82
CA TYR A 143 1.81 11.10 -5.85
C TYR A 143 0.28 11.05 -5.79
N ASP A 144 -0.31 10.41 -6.79
CA ASP A 144 -1.73 10.07 -6.81
C ASP A 144 -2.05 8.77 -6.08
N MET A 145 -3.31 8.57 -5.71
CA MET A 145 -3.74 7.41 -4.94
C MET A 145 -4.77 6.54 -5.68
N PHE A 146 -4.49 5.24 -5.73
CA PHE A 146 -5.34 4.22 -6.33
C PHE A 146 -5.80 3.20 -5.29
N LEU A 147 -7.10 2.91 -5.27
CA LEU A 147 -7.75 2.03 -4.28
C LEU A 147 -8.66 1.01 -4.95
N GLY A 148 -8.64 -0.24 -4.48
CA GLY A 148 -9.67 -1.22 -4.85
C GLY A 148 -11.07 -0.74 -4.47
N ASN A 149 -12.07 -0.98 -5.33
CA ASN A 149 -13.46 -0.67 -5.06
C ASN A 149 -14.45 -1.79 -5.45
N LEU A 150 -15.52 -1.90 -4.66
CA LEU A 150 -16.65 -2.81 -4.88
C LEU A 150 -17.86 -2.09 -5.50
N PRO A 151 -18.60 -2.71 -6.43
CA PRO A 151 -18.42 -4.06 -6.97
C PRO A 151 -17.53 -4.07 -8.24
N GLY A 152 -16.22 -3.99 -8.06
CA GLY A 152 -15.20 -4.03 -9.12
C GLY A 152 -14.71 -2.65 -9.55
N GLY A 153 -13.40 -2.53 -9.74
CA GLY A 153 -12.74 -1.32 -10.24
C GLY A 153 -11.66 -0.78 -9.30
N ILE A 154 -10.84 0.11 -9.83
CA ILE A 154 -9.89 0.90 -9.05
C ILE A 154 -10.39 2.33 -8.99
N LEU A 155 -10.59 2.88 -7.80
CA LEU A 155 -10.82 4.32 -7.60
C LEU A 155 -9.50 5.05 -7.78
N PHE A 156 -9.56 6.13 -8.56
CA PHE A 156 -8.45 7.05 -8.76
C PHE A 156 -8.74 8.34 -8.00
N HIS A 157 -7.84 8.71 -7.11
CA HIS A 157 -7.83 10.00 -6.43
C HIS A 157 -6.59 10.76 -6.89
N GLU A 158 -6.82 11.83 -7.63
CA GLU A 158 -5.77 12.75 -8.08
C GLU A 158 -5.35 13.59 -6.87
N ASN A 159 -4.04 13.67 -6.63
CA ASN A 159 -3.48 14.70 -5.79
C ASN A 159 -3.33 15.96 -6.64
N PHE A 160 -4.08 17.00 -6.31
CA PHE A 160 -4.06 18.27 -7.05
C PHE A 160 -3.41 19.39 -6.22
N GLY A 161 -2.79 19.00 -5.11
CA GLY A 161 -2.17 19.89 -4.16
C GLY A 161 -0.78 20.32 -4.64
N ASN A 162 0.18 20.14 -3.76
CA ASN A 162 1.60 20.13 -4.08
C ASN A 162 2.25 19.10 -3.15
N PRO A 163 3.47 18.63 -3.43
CA PRO A 163 4.10 17.61 -2.62
C PRO A 163 4.03 17.94 -1.12
N ALA A 164 4.53 19.11 -0.68
CA ALA A 164 4.51 19.51 0.73
C ALA A 164 3.12 19.70 1.39
N SER A 165 2.01 19.58 0.67
CA SER A 165 0.65 19.67 1.21
C SER A 165 -0.32 18.94 0.28
N PRO A 166 -0.36 17.60 0.33
CA PRO A 166 -1.18 16.80 -0.57
C PRO A 166 -2.67 17.08 -0.36
N GLN A 167 -3.43 17.11 -1.45
CA GLN A 167 -4.88 17.30 -1.45
C GLN A 167 -5.51 16.36 -2.47
N PHE A 168 -6.35 15.43 -2.03
CA PHE A 168 -6.91 14.41 -2.89
C PHE A 168 -8.35 14.72 -3.28
N SER A 169 -8.67 14.45 -4.55
CA SER A 169 -10.05 14.38 -5.00
C SER A 169 -10.25 13.19 -5.92
N GLN A 170 -11.40 12.52 -5.79
CA GLN A 170 -11.70 11.41 -6.68
C GLN A 170 -11.84 11.92 -8.12
N ASN A 171 -10.90 11.55 -8.98
CA ASN A 171 -10.83 11.97 -10.39
C ASN A 171 -11.19 10.82 -11.36
N GLY A 172 -11.75 9.73 -10.85
CA GLY A 172 -12.31 8.70 -11.71
C GLY A 172 -12.43 7.33 -11.07
N GLN A 173 -12.73 6.35 -11.92
CA GLN A 173 -12.68 4.94 -11.58
C GLN A 173 -12.28 4.16 -12.83
N ILE A 174 -11.23 3.34 -12.72
CA ILE A 174 -10.91 2.34 -13.72
C ILE A 174 -11.90 1.19 -13.51
N VAL A 175 -12.81 1.01 -14.47
CA VAL A 175 -13.83 -0.05 -14.39
C VAL A 175 -13.26 -1.35 -14.97
N LEU A 176 -13.09 -2.36 -14.13
CA LEU A 176 -12.72 -3.69 -14.59
C LEU A 176 -13.90 -4.33 -15.32
N THR A 177 -13.63 -5.04 -16.41
CA THR A 177 -14.66 -5.65 -17.26
C THR A 177 -15.48 -6.76 -16.57
N LEU A 178 -15.10 -7.16 -15.36
CA LEU A 178 -15.70 -8.23 -14.59
C LEU A 178 -16.27 -7.66 -13.28
N TYR A 179 -17.59 -7.72 -13.15
CA TYR A 179 -18.31 -7.39 -11.92
C TYR A 179 -18.09 -8.50 -10.87
N ASP A 180 -18.26 -8.17 -9.58
CA ASP A 180 -18.12 -9.10 -8.44
C ASP A 180 -16.69 -9.56 -8.07
N ARG A 181 -15.72 -8.66 -8.26
CA ARG A 181 -14.31 -8.87 -7.91
C ARG A 181 -13.98 -8.20 -6.57
N ILE A 182 -13.15 -8.87 -5.76
CA ILE A 182 -12.70 -8.43 -4.44
C ILE A 182 -11.18 -8.62 -4.32
N TYR A 183 -10.58 -7.97 -3.33
CA TYR A 183 -9.14 -7.90 -3.10
C TYR A 183 -8.36 -7.43 -4.34
N LEU A 184 -8.75 -6.27 -4.88
CA LEU A 184 -8.09 -5.60 -5.99
C LEU A 184 -6.81 -4.89 -5.52
N HIS A 185 -5.64 -5.39 -5.89
CA HIS A 185 -4.36 -4.76 -5.54
C HIS A 185 -3.67 -4.25 -6.81
N PRO A 186 -3.80 -2.95 -7.13
CA PRO A 186 -3.08 -2.34 -8.23
C PRO A 186 -1.58 -2.22 -7.89
N ALA A 187 -0.73 -2.37 -8.90
CA ALA A 187 0.69 -2.11 -8.86
C ALA A 187 1.10 -1.42 -10.17
N PHE A 188 1.95 -0.40 -10.07
CA PHE A 188 2.34 0.44 -11.19
C PHE A 188 3.83 0.28 -11.51
N VAL A 189 4.17 0.24 -12.78
CA VAL A 189 5.56 0.15 -13.26
C VAL A 189 5.66 0.61 -14.71
N ASP A 190 6.67 1.40 -15.05
CA ASP A 190 7.06 1.65 -16.45
C ASP A 190 7.75 0.39 -17.00
N ILE A 191 6.96 -0.53 -17.58
CA ILE A 191 7.45 -1.87 -17.98
C ILE A 191 8.09 -1.87 -19.37
N ASP A 192 7.73 -0.92 -20.25
CA ASP A 192 8.23 -0.84 -21.61
C ASP A 192 9.18 0.34 -21.85
N ALA A 193 9.47 1.11 -20.80
CA ALA A 193 10.44 2.21 -20.74
C ALA A 193 10.08 3.38 -21.66
N ASP A 194 8.79 3.67 -21.83
CA ASP A 194 8.31 4.80 -22.61
C ASP A 194 7.99 6.07 -21.77
N GLY A 195 8.13 5.95 -20.45
CA GLY A 195 8.04 7.06 -19.51
C GLY A 195 6.64 7.30 -18.94
N ASP A 196 5.72 6.38 -19.16
CA ASP A 196 4.47 6.29 -18.41
C ASP A 196 4.39 5.01 -17.56
N TYR A 197 3.49 5.01 -16.57
CA TYR A 197 3.29 3.85 -15.71
C TYR A 197 2.17 2.96 -16.24
N ASP A 198 2.50 1.68 -16.46
CA ASP A 198 1.54 0.61 -16.69
C ASP A 198 0.98 0.07 -15.37
N MET A 199 -0.20 -0.55 -15.42
CA MET A 199 -0.88 -1.08 -14.24
C MET A 199 -1.11 -2.59 -14.31
N PHE A 200 -0.75 -3.27 -13.23
CA PHE A 200 -1.11 -4.67 -12.96
C PHE A 200 -2.12 -4.73 -11.81
N ILE A 201 -3.15 -5.56 -11.94
CA ILE A 201 -4.14 -5.74 -10.87
C ILE A 201 -4.27 -7.22 -10.56
N SER A 202 -3.94 -7.60 -9.32
CA SER A 202 -4.33 -8.90 -8.80
C SER A 202 -5.73 -8.81 -8.17
N GLU A 203 -6.54 -9.83 -8.38
CA GLU A 203 -7.91 -9.89 -7.86
C GLU A 203 -8.29 -11.30 -7.40
N ARG A 204 -9.39 -11.38 -6.65
CA ARG A 204 -10.06 -12.62 -6.28
C ARG A 204 -11.53 -12.60 -6.68
N ASP A 205 -12.00 -13.70 -7.23
CA ASP A 205 -13.43 -13.94 -7.41
C ASP A 205 -14.17 -14.12 -6.08
N ALA A 206 -15.20 -13.30 -5.84
CA ALA A 206 -16.00 -13.34 -4.63
C ALA A 206 -16.86 -14.62 -4.50
N PHE A 207 -17.17 -15.30 -5.60
CA PHE A 207 -18.19 -16.36 -5.68
C PHE A 207 -17.67 -17.73 -6.16
N SER A 208 -16.64 -17.79 -7.01
CA SER A 208 -16.25 -19.05 -7.68
C SER A 208 -15.29 -19.97 -6.91
N GLY A 209 -14.86 -19.59 -5.70
CA GLY A 209 -14.08 -20.49 -4.85
C GLY A 209 -12.57 -20.46 -5.09
N TYR A 210 -11.99 -19.26 -5.11
CA TYR A 210 -10.54 -18.98 -5.13
C TYR A 210 -9.86 -19.11 -6.50
N ASP A 211 -10.43 -18.54 -7.56
CA ASP A 211 -9.68 -18.29 -8.79
C ASP A 211 -9.07 -16.88 -8.72
N PRO A 212 -7.79 -16.72 -8.32
CA PRO A 212 -7.12 -15.43 -8.44
C PRO A 212 -6.87 -15.13 -9.92
N LEU A 213 -7.08 -13.88 -10.31
CA LEU A 213 -6.77 -13.40 -11.66
C LEU A 213 -5.75 -12.26 -11.57
N LEU A 214 -4.98 -12.12 -12.63
CA LEU A 214 -4.04 -11.01 -12.83
C LEU A 214 -4.40 -10.34 -14.15
N HIS A 215 -4.61 -9.03 -14.09
CA HIS A 215 -4.87 -8.18 -15.24
C HIS A 215 -3.67 -7.28 -15.50
N TYR A 216 -3.45 -6.93 -16.77
CA TYR A 216 -2.44 -5.97 -17.21
C TYR A 216 -3.15 -4.91 -18.08
N TYR A 217 -2.86 -3.65 -17.78
CA TYR A 217 -3.33 -2.47 -18.48
C TYR A 217 -2.10 -1.70 -18.95
N ARG A 218 -1.99 -1.56 -20.27
CA ARG A 218 -0.97 -0.72 -20.88
C ARG A 218 -1.46 0.73 -20.91
N ASN A 219 -0.64 1.65 -20.44
CA ASN A 219 -0.73 3.07 -20.70
C ASN A 219 0.04 3.35 -22.00
N ASP A 220 -0.59 4.03 -22.96
CA ASP A 220 0.00 4.30 -24.28
C ASP A 220 0.33 5.81 -24.43
N GLY A 221 0.40 6.54 -23.31
CA GLY A 221 0.78 7.94 -23.26
C GLY A 221 -0.32 8.91 -23.72
N ASP A 222 -1.31 9.12 -22.87
CA ASP A 222 -1.99 10.40 -22.70
C ASP A 222 -2.57 10.46 -21.28
N ALA A 223 -2.20 11.51 -20.53
CA ALA A 223 -2.37 11.66 -19.08
C ALA A 223 -3.81 11.49 -18.51
N TYR A 224 -4.83 11.14 -19.31
CA TYR A 224 -6.23 11.11 -18.87
C TYR A 224 -7.17 10.16 -19.65
N GLN A 225 -6.77 8.94 -20.07
CA GLN A 225 -7.74 7.98 -20.65
C GLN A 225 -7.74 6.57 -20.07
#